data_AF-A0AAU9U7I9-F1
#
_entry.id   AF-A0AAU9U7I9-F1
#
_cell.length_a   1.000
_cell.length_b   1.000
_cell.length_c   1.000
_cell.angle_alpha   90.00
_cell.angle_beta   90.00
_cell.angle_gamma   90.00
#
_symmetry.space_group_name_H-M   'P 1'
#
loop_
_entity.id
_entity.type
_entity.pdbx_description
1 polymer ?
#
loop_
_entity_poly.entity_id
_entity_poly.type
_entity_poly.pdbx_seq_one_letter_code
_entity_poly.pdbx_strand_id
1 'polypeptide(L)'
;MFDYITAPVWYNMIRSRHGSQAEGEAGEGGEGGEAGEAEGEEGAEGGDSLCVREAASRGALPAAPLLAAALRLHADLGDVQTAAVVCLALHDHRNDLFPYIDESLQEQWLLGYIELLQRHKLWNVATEVIRCAWLSSVWSISQQSTTVTACCGRCGRRTRPRAACDACARAELCAVCHQAVRGLFAWCQGCAHGGHLRHMRAWAARHHLCPAGCGHACQFG
;
A
#
# COMPACT_ATOMS: atom_id res chain seq x y z
N MET A 1 -18.24 9.09 2.09
CA MET A 1 -17.41 10.22 2.53
C MET A 1 -16.03 9.62 2.77
N PHE A 2 -15.07 9.91 1.90
CA PHE A 2 -13.70 9.39 2.04
C PHE A 2 -13.00 10.20 3.13
N ASP A 3 -12.90 9.66 4.33
CA ASP A 3 -12.17 10.33 5.38
C ASP A 3 -10.67 10.21 5.11
N TYR A 4 -10.07 11.34 4.73
CA TYR A 4 -8.63 11.58 4.56
C TYR A 4 -7.78 11.26 5.82
N ILE A 5 -8.39 10.78 6.90
CA ILE A 5 -7.79 10.62 8.22
C ILE A 5 -7.19 9.22 8.42
N THR A 6 -7.69 8.17 7.75
CA THR A 6 -7.23 6.79 8.01
C THR A 6 -5.95 6.42 7.25
N ALA A 7 -5.74 6.93 6.03
CA ALA A 7 -4.57 6.61 5.21
C ALA A 7 -3.23 7.13 5.80
N PRO A 8 -3.13 8.35 6.37
CA PRO A 8 -1.88 8.85 6.95
C PRO A 8 -1.53 8.19 8.29
N VAL A 9 -2.53 7.88 9.12
CA VAL A 9 -2.33 7.21 10.42
C VAL A 9 -1.83 5.78 10.20
N TRP A 10 -2.44 5.07 9.25
CA TRP A 10 -2.02 3.73 8.83
C TRP A 10 -0.62 3.72 8.18
N TYR A 11 -0.33 4.69 7.30
CA TYR A 11 1.00 4.85 6.68
C TYR A 11 2.11 4.97 7.73
N ASN A 12 1.91 5.79 8.77
CA ASN A 12 2.88 5.95 9.85
C ASN A 12 3.02 4.69 10.72
N MET A 13 1.93 3.97 10.97
CA MET A 13 1.94 2.71 11.73
C MET A 13 2.69 1.60 11.00
N ILE A 14 2.60 1.52 9.66
CA ILE A 14 3.39 0.57 8.85
C ILE A 14 4.85 0.99 8.74
N ARG A 15 5.14 2.29 8.59
CA ARG A 15 6.51 2.78 8.53
C ARG A 15 7.27 2.54 9.84
N SER A 16 6.56 2.63 10.97
CA SER A 16 7.10 2.31 12.31
C SER A 16 7.45 0.82 12.44
N ARG A 17 6.65 -0.08 11.85
CA ARG A 17 6.87 -1.54 11.93
C ARG A 17 8.15 -1.99 11.21
N HIS A 18 8.45 -1.44 10.03
CA HIS A 18 9.70 -1.76 9.32
C HIS A 18 10.95 -1.10 9.93
N GLY A 19 10.79 -0.10 10.80
CA GLY A 19 11.89 0.49 11.57
C GLY A 19 12.19 -0.25 12.89
N SER A 20 11.26 -1.08 13.38
CA SER A 20 11.32 -1.67 14.72
C SER A 20 11.76 -3.13 14.77
N GLN A 21 11.95 -3.82 13.63
CA GLN A 21 12.41 -5.22 13.58
C GLN A 21 13.91 -5.42 13.88
N ALA A 22 14.62 -4.37 14.32
CA ALA A 22 16.06 -4.45 14.65
C ALA A 22 16.37 -4.61 16.14
N GLU A 23 15.42 -4.43 17.06
CA GLU A 23 15.71 -4.41 18.50
C GLU A 23 14.56 -5.03 19.30
N GLY A 24 14.81 -6.14 20.01
CA GLY A 24 13.93 -6.59 21.10
C GLY A 24 13.70 -8.09 21.26
N GLU A 25 14.76 -8.89 21.41
CA GLU A 25 14.69 -10.15 22.17
C GLU A 25 15.16 -9.85 23.61
N ALA A 26 14.28 -10.06 24.61
CA ALA A 26 14.59 -10.54 25.98
C ALA A 26 13.49 -10.11 26.98
N GLY A 27 13.00 -11.06 27.78
CA GLY A 27 12.47 -10.77 29.12
C GLY A 27 11.17 -11.47 29.50
N GLU A 28 11.30 -12.65 30.11
CA GLU A 28 10.26 -13.50 30.70
C GLU A 28 9.71 -13.01 32.06
N GLY A 29 8.53 -13.54 32.43
CA GLY A 29 8.12 -13.87 33.82
C GLY A 29 7.46 -12.75 34.63
N GLY A 30 6.43 -12.97 35.46
CA GLY A 30 5.78 -14.17 35.98
C GLY A 30 4.65 -13.77 36.96
N GLU A 31 3.90 -14.78 37.40
CA GLU A 31 2.57 -14.82 38.02
C GLU A 31 2.38 -14.23 39.44
N GLY A 32 1.11 -14.02 39.81
CA GLY A 32 0.54 -14.60 41.05
C GLY A 32 0.00 -13.64 42.12
N GLY A 33 -1.22 -13.90 42.61
CA GLY A 33 -1.68 -13.43 43.94
C GLY A 33 -3.19 -13.22 44.11
N GLU A 34 -3.83 -14.06 44.92
CA GLU A 34 -5.28 -14.22 45.13
C GLU A 34 -5.95 -13.29 46.17
N ALA A 35 -7.26 -13.15 45.98
CA ALA A 35 -8.43 -13.09 46.88
C ALA A 35 -8.33 -12.67 48.37
N GLY A 36 -9.33 -11.89 48.79
CA GLY A 36 -9.78 -11.74 50.18
C GLY A 36 -11.18 -11.12 50.26
N GLU A 37 -12.16 -11.91 50.73
CA GLU A 37 -13.56 -11.53 50.99
C GLU A 37 -13.74 -10.89 52.38
N ALA A 38 -14.72 -9.99 52.54
CA ALA A 38 -15.51 -9.81 53.77
C ALA A 38 -16.72 -8.88 53.53
N GLU A 39 -17.87 -9.31 54.07
CA GLU A 39 -19.23 -8.76 53.95
C GLU A 39 -19.54 -7.61 54.94
N GLY A 40 -20.63 -6.87 54.69
CA GLY A 40 -21.28 -5.97 55.64
C GLY A 40 -22.38 -5.06 55.05
N GLU A 41 -23.64 -5.38 55.37
CA GLU A 41 -24.94 -4.65 55.27
C GLU A 41 -24.91 -3.21 55.86
N GLU A 42 -25.81 -2.25 55.70
CA GLU A 42 -27.07 -1.93 54.98
C GLU A 42 -27.31 -0.40 55.24
N GLY A 43 -28.03 0.33 54.37
CA GLY A 43 -28.48 1.69 54.69
C GLY A 43 -28.96 2.51 53.49
N ALA A 44 -30.11 3.18 53.63
CA ALA A 44 -31.04 3.52 52.56
C ALA A 44 -30.98 4.97 52.00
N GLU A 45 -31.72 5.14 50.89
CA GLU A 45 -32.34 6.35 50.30
C GLU A 45 -31.57 7.19 49.24
N GLY A 46 -32.19 7.32 48.06
CA GLY A 46 -32.13 8.56 47.26
C GLY A 46 -31.69 8.44 45.79
N GLY A 47 -32.63 8.68 44.86
CA GLY A 47 -32.35 9.30 43.56
C GLY A 47 -32.26 8.36 42.35
N ASP A 48 -33.25 8.45 41.46
CA ASP A 48 -33.20 7.89 40.10
C ASP A 48 -32.11 8.62 39.29
N SER A 49 -30.89 8.08 39.36
CA SER A 49 -29.76 8.45 38.53
C SER A 49 -29.41 7.22 37.71
N LEU A 50 -29.43 7.35 36.38
CA LEU A 50 -28.96 6.32 35.45
C LEU A 50 -27.53 5.91 35.81
N CYS A 51 -27.39 4.89 36.64
CA CYS A 51 -26.11 4.28 36.94
C CYS A 51 -25.76 3.38 35.76
N VAL A 52 -24.64 3.67 35.10
CA VAL A 52 -24.00 2.70 34.22
C VAL A 52 -23.66 1.51 35.10
N ARG A 53 -24.46 0.45 35.01
CA ARG A 53 -24.20 -0.80 35.75
C ARG A 53 -22.85 -1.30 35.29
N GLU A 54 -21.86 -1.18 36.17
CA GLU A 54 -20.55 -1.77 36.02
C GLU A 54 -20.75 -3.27 35.77
N ALA A 55 -20.32 -3.72 34.59
CA ALA A 55 -20.62 -5.05 34.10
C ALA A 55 -19.85 -6.07 34.95
N ALA A 56 -20.52 -6.62 35.96
CA ALA A 56 -20.15 -7.89 36.57
C ALA A 56 -19.84 -8.89 35.45
N SER A 57 -18.59 -9.38 35.44
CA SER A 57 -17.98 -10.36 34.53
C SER A 57 -18.92 -10.92 33.45
N ARG A 58 -19.17 -10.15 32.40
CA ARG A 58 -19.65 -10.73 31.14
C ARG A 58 -18.53 -11.63 30.68
N GLY A 59 -18.75 -12.96 30.68
CA GLY A 59 -17.79 -13.91 30.14
C GLY A 59 -17.21 -13.38 28.84
N ALA A 60 -15.89 -13.42 28.69
CA ALA A 60 -15.18 -12.78 27.59
C ALA A 60 -15.84 -13.18 26.27
N LEU A 61 -16.52 -12.22 25.62
CA LEU A 61 -17.12 -12.47 24.31
C LEU A 61 -16.00 -12.88 23.36
N PRO A 62 -16.19 -13.90 22.52
CA PRO A 62 -15.14 -14.32 21.60
C PRO A 62 -14.96 -13.21 20.56
N ALA A 63 -13.89 -12.42 20.73
CA ALA A 63 -13.67 -11.19 19.98
C ALA A 63 -13.45 -11.45 18.48
N ALA A 64 -12.72 -12.50 18.12
CA ALA A 64 -12.39 -12.82 16.73
C ALA A 64 -13.64 -13.16 15.87
N PRO A 65 -14.56 -14.06 16.28
CA PRO A 65 -15.81 -14.29 15.55
C PRO A 65 -16.69 -13.04 15.42
N LEU A 66 -16.79 -12.26 16.51
CA LEU A 66 -17.61 -11.04 16.50
C LEU A 66 -17.03 -9.99 15.54
N LEU A 67 -15.71 -9.84 15.56
CA LEU A 67 -15.01 -8.95 14.65
C LEU A 67 -15.18 -9.41 13.19
N ALA A 68 -14.99 -10.70 12.90
CA ALA A 68 -15.19 -11.25 11.55
C ALA A 68 -16.62 -10.98 11.03
N ALA A 69 -17.63 -11.18 11.87
CA ALA A 69 -19.02 -10.87 11.52
C ALA A 69 -19.23 -9.37 11.26
N ALA A 70 -18.64 -8.50 12.10
CA ALA A 70 -18.71 -7.05 11.91
C ALA A 70 -18.04 -6.61 10.60
N LEU A 71 -16.84 -7.12 10.28
CA LEU A 71 -16.14 -6.78 9.04
C LEU A 71 -16.93 -7.22 7.81
N ARG A 72 -17.60 -8.37 7.88
CA ARG A 72 -18.48 -8.82 6.80
C ARG A 72 -19.69 -7.91 6.62
N LEU A 73 -20.32 -7.49 7.72
CA LEU A 73 -21.40 -6.50 7.66
C LEU A 73 -20.94 -5.18 7.02
N HIS A 74 -19.74 -4.68 7.38
CA HIS A 74 -19.17 -3.49 6.75
C HIS A 74 -19.00 -3.68 5.23
N ALA A 75 -18.43 -4.81 4.81
CA ALA A 75 -18.25 -5.11 3.40
C ALA A 75 -19.61 -5.23 2.65
N ASP A 76 -20.61 -5.87 3.26
CA ASP A 76 -21.96 -6.01 2.70
C ASP A 76 -22.69 -4.66 2.59
N LEU A 77 -22.36 -3.70 3.46
CA LEU A 77 -22.82 -2.31 3.38
C LEU A 77 -22.03 -1.45 2.37
N GLY A 78 -21.05 -2.03 1.68
CA GLY A 78 -20.20 -1.37 0.69
C GLY A 78 -18.95 -0.70 1.26
N ASP A 79 -18.71 -0.81 2.57
CA ASP A 79 -17.50 -0.33 3.23
C ASP A 79 -16.42 -1.42 3.27
N VAL A 80 -15.91 -1.74 2.08
CA VAL A 80 -14.82 -2.72 1.92
C VAL A 80 -13.49 -2.22 2.52
N GLN A 81 -13.34 -0.90 2.67
CA GLN A 81 -12.14 -0.28 3.23
C GLN A 81 -11.93 -0.69 4.68
N THR A 82 -12.97 -0.62 5.52
CA THR A 82 -12.87 -1.01 6.93
C THR A 82 -12.45 -2.48 7.06
N ALA A 83 -13.05 -3.37 6.26
CA ALA A 83 -12.70 -4.78 6.25
C ALA A 83 -11.22 -5.01 5.89
N ALA A 84 -10.74 -4.42 4.79
CA ALA A 84 -9.36 -4.56 4.35
C ALA A 84 -8.35 -3.96 5.34
N VAL A 85 -8.61 -2.76 5.86
CA VAL A 85 -7.70 -2.04 6.76
C VAL A 85 -7.55 -2.78 8.09
N VAL A 86 -8.64 -3.31 8.65
CA VAL A 86 -8.57 -4.09 9.90
C VAL A 86 -7.78 -5.37 9.69
N CYS A 87 -7.99 -6.10 8.59
CA CYS A 87 -7.22 -7.30 8.28
C CYS A 87 -5.71 -6.99 8.08
N LEU A 88 -5.37 -5.85 7.47
CA LEU A 88 -3.98 -5.38 7.35
C LEU A 88 -3.38 -5.00 8.71
N ALA A 89 -4.14 -4.32 9.57
CA ALA A 89 -3.67 -3.87 10.88
C ALA A 89 -3.47 -5.03 11.87
N LEU A 90 -4.33 -6.05 11.80
CA LEU A 90 -4.33 -7.23 12.66
C LEU A 90 -3.59 -8.42 12.04
N HIS A 91 -2.76 -8.19 11.02
CA HIS A 91 -2.04 -9.26 10.33
C HIS A 91 -1.17 -10.12 11.27
N ASP A 92 -0.62 -9.55 12.34
CA ASP A 92 0.16 -10.29 13.34
C ASP A 92 -0.70 -11.27 14.16
N HIS A 93 -2.00 -10.98 14.28
CA HIS A 93 -3.01 -11.81 14.94
C HIS A 93 -3.84 -12.62 13.93
N ARG A 94 -3.32 -12.84 12.71
CA ARG A 94 -4.03 -13.57 11.65
C ARG A 94 -4.46 -14.97 12.07
N ASN A 95 -3.69 -15.63 12.93
CA ASN A 95 -4.00 -16.98 13.40
C ASN A 95 -5.29 -17.02 14.24
N ASP A 96 -5.67 -15.90 14.87
CA ASP A 96 -6.86 -15.79 15.69
C ASP A 96 -8.08 -15.33 14.86
N LEU A 97 -7.88 -14.39 13.93
CA LEU A 97 -8.96 -13.76 13.17
C LEU A 97 -9.30 -14.47 11.86
N PHE A 98 -8.30 -14.88 11.08
CA PHE A 98 -8.51 -15.38 9.71
C PHE A 98 -9.19 -16.77 9.64
N PRO A 99 -9.18 -17.64 10.68
CA PRO A 99 -10.02 -18.84 10.66
C PRO A 99 -11.52 -18.57 10.50
N TYR A 100 -11.99 -17.35 10.79
CA TYR A 100 -13.38 -16.94 10.66
C TYR A 100 -13.69 -16.18 9.37
N ILE A 101 -12.70 -16.00 8.50
CA ILE A 101 -12.82 -15.21 7.26
C ILE A 101 -12.18 -16.01 6.14
N ASP A 102 -13.00 -16.52 5.21
CA ASP A 102 -12.51 -17.31 4.09
C ASP A 102 -11.45 -16.54 3.27
N GLU A 103 -10.44 -17.25 2.78
CA GLU A 103 -9.35 -16.65 2.00
C GLU A 103 -9.88 -15.88 0.78
N SER A 104 -10.93 -16.39 0.12
CA SER A 104 -11.60 -15.72 -1.00
C SER A 104 -12.23 -14.38 -0.59
N LEU A 105 -12.76 -14.28 0.63
CA LEU A 105 -13.36 -13.06 1.15
C LEU A 105 -12.28 -12.03 1.52
N GLN A 106 -11.17 -12.50 2.12
CA GLN A 106 -9.98 -11.67 2.36
C GLN A 106 -9.45 -11.09 1.05
N GLU A 107 -9.35 -11.92 0.01
CA GLU A 107 -8.94 -11.50 -1.33
C GLU A 107 -9.88 -10.44 -1.89
N GLN A 108 -11.19 -10.71 -1.91
CA GLN A 108 -12.19 -9.77 -2.41
C GLN A 108 -12.11 -8.41 -1.72
N TRP A 109 -11.92 -8.39 -0.39
CA TRP A 109 -11.81 -7.14 0.36
C TRP A 109 -10.54 -6.36 0.01
N LEU A 110 -9.39 -7.04 -0.06
CA LEU A 110 -8.12 -6.42 -0.43
C LEU A 110 -8.16 -5.88 -1.86
N LEU A 111 -8.66 -6.66 -2.81
CA LEU A 111 -8.80 -6.25 -4.22
C LEU A 111 -9.75 -5.06 -4.36
N GLY A 112 -10.91 -5.11 -3.68
CA GLY A 112 -11.87 -4.01 -3.69
C GLY A 112 -11.29 -2.72 -3.10
N TYR A 113 -10.51 -2.82 -2.03
CA TYR A 113 -9.83 -1.65 -1.46
C TYR A 113 -8.72 -1.11 -2.36
N ILE A 114 -7.92 -1.97 -3.00
CA ILE A 114 -6.90 -1.56 -3.97
C ILE A 114 -7.55 -0.83 -5.16
N GLU A 115 -8.63 -1.38 -5.71
CA GLU A 115 -9.37 -0.75 -6.81
C GLU A 115 -9.91 0.63 -6.39
N LEU A 116 -10.45 0.73 -5.17
CA LEU A 116 -10.92 1.98 -4.60
C LEU A 116 -9.79 3.02 -4.53
N LEU A 117 -8.61 2.67 -4.01
CA LEU A 117 -7.45 3.56 -3.95
C LEU A 117 -6.98 4.00 -5.34
N GLN A 118 -6.98 3.07 -6.30
CA GLN A 118 -6.61 3.34 -7.69
C GLN A 118 -7.58 4.33 -8.37
N ARG A 119 -8.90 4.14 -8.20
CA ARG A 119 -9.92 5.08 -8.72
C ARG A 119 -9.74 6.50 -8.16
N HIS A 120 -9.26 6.61 -6.93
CA HIS A 120 -8.95 7.89 -6.27
C HIS A 120 -7.52 8.39 -6.53
N LYS A 121 -6.76 7.74 -7.41
CA LYS A 121 -5.38 8.11 -7.79
C LYS A 121 -4.38 8.07 -6.63
N LEU A 122 -4.66 7.29 -5.59
CA LEU A 122 -3.79 7.07 -4.44
C LEU A 122 -2.82 5.91 -4.70
N TRP A 123 -2.07 6.01 -5.80
CA TRP A 123 -1.24 4.91 -6.32
C TRP A 123 -0.19 4.41 -5.33
N ASN A 124 0.49 5.34 -4.64
CA ASN A 124 1.51 4.98 -3.66
C ASN A 124 0.91 4.18 -2.50
N VAL A 125 -0.28 4.57 -2.02
CA VAL A 125 -0.98 3.85 -0.94
C VAL A 125 -1.41 2.47 -1.42
N ALA A 126 -1.94 2.36 -2.65
CA ALA A 126 -2.29 1.08 -3.24
C ALA A 126 -1.08 0.13 -3.37
N THR A 127 0.09 0.66 -3.77
CA THR A 127 1.35 -0.11 -3.81
C THR A 127 1.76 -0.60 -2.43
N GLU A 128 1.62 0.23 -1.38
CA GLU A 128 1.90 -0.19 -0.01
C GLU A 128 0.94 -1.29 0.46
N VAL A 129 -0.35 -1.18 0.17
CA VAL A 129 -1.34 -2.24 0.46
C VAL A 129 -0.94 -3.56 -0.21
N ILE A 130 -0.58 -3.52 -1.51
CA ILE A 130 -0.12 -4.71 -2.24
C ILE A 130 1.14 -5.31 -1.60
N ARG A 131 2.06 -4.48 -1.13
CA ARG A 131 3.31 -4.90 -0.48
C ARG A 131 3.07 -5.55 0.89
N CYS A 132 2.05 -5.11 1.61
CA CYS A 132 1.69 -5.62 2.94
C CYS A 132 0.71 -6.81 2.91
N ALA A 133 0.11 -7.11 1.77
CA ALA A 133 -0.80 -8.24 1.62
C ALA A 133 -0.07 -9.59 1.75
N TRP A 134 -0.75 -10.56 2.34
CA TRP A 134 -0.25 -11.94 2.53
C TRP A 134 -0.73 -12.93 1.47
N LEU A 135 -1.60 -12.48 0.57
CA LEU A 135 -2.16 -13.30 -0.50
C LEU A 135 -1.33 -13.15 -1.78
N SER A 136 -0.89 -14.27 -2.32
CA SER A 136 -0.11 -14.32 -3.57
C SER A 136 -0.86 -13.70 -4.75
N SER A 137 -2.18 -13.87 -4.80
CA SER A 137 -3.04 -13.29 -5.83
C SER A 137 -3.02 -11.76 -5.80
N VAL A 138 -3.04 -11.16 -4.61
CA VAL A 138 -2.91 -9.71 -4.43
C VAL A 138 -1.50 -9.24 -4.81
N TRP A 139 -0.46 -9.98 -4.40
CA TRP A 139 0.92 -9.65 -4.76
C TRP A 139 1.16 -9.70 -6.28
N SER A 140 0.51 -10.63 -6.99
CA SER A 140 0.63 -10.80 -8.45
C SER A 140 0.27 -9.54 -9.23
N ILE A 141 -0.55 -8.65 -8.67
CA ILE A 141 -0.93 -7.35 -9.26
C ILE A 141 0.31 -6.48 -9.46
N SER A 142 1.28 -6.53 -8.54
CA SER A 142 2.55 -5.79 -8.68
C SER A 142 3.37 -6.22 -9.90
N GLN A 143 3.11 -7.44 -10.41
CA GLN A 143 3.83 -8.03 -11.55
C GLN A 143 3.11 -7.80 -12.89
N GLN A 144 1.91 -7.21 -12.90
CA GLN A 144 1.16 -6.92 -14.13
C GLN A 144 1.70 -5.67 -14.86
N SER A 145 3.00 -5.38 -14.72
CA SER A 145 3.67 -4.24 -15.34
C SER A 145 3.38 -4.16 -16.83
N THR A 146 2.99 -2.99 -17.30
CA THR A 146 2.96 -2.69 -18.75
C THR A 146 4.41 -2.72 -19.26
N THR A 147 4.73 -3.69 -20.10
CA THR A 147 6.09 -3.83 -20.63
C THR A 147 6.34 -2.74 -21.67
N VAL A 148 7.20 -1.77 -21.34
CA VAL A 148 7.67 -0.76 -22.29
C VAL A 148 9.01 -1.20 -22.84
N THR A 149 9.06 -1.46 -24.15
CA THR A 149 10.31 -1.85 -24.82
C THR A 149 11.10 -0.60 -25.20
N ALA A 150 12.33 -0.49 -24.71
CA ALA A 150 13.25 0.54 -25.17
C ALA A 150 13.78 0.20 -26.57
N CYS A 151 13.85 1.21 -27.44
CA CYS A 151 14.43 1.12 -28.77
C CYS A 151 15.58 2.12 -28.90
N CYS A 152 16.49 1.86 -29.84
CA CYS A 152 17.58 2.77 -30.16
C CYS A 152 17.03 3.99 -30.94
N GLY A 153 17.33 5.21 -30.48
CA GLY A 153 16.89 6.44 -31.15
C GLY A 153 17.44 6.60 -32.57
N ARG A 154 18.59 5.97 -32.86
CA ARG A 154 19.26 6.05 -34.16
C ARG A 154 18.75 5.04 -35.20
N CYS A 155 18.54 3.78 -34.81
CA CYS A 155 18.20 2.71 -35.77
C CYS A 155 16.85 2.03 -35.50
N GLY A 156 16.13 2.42 -34.44
CA GLY A 156 14.82 1.89 -34.09
C GLY A 156 14.79 0.44 -33.57
N ARG A 157 15.93 -0.27 -33.53
CA ARG A 157 15.98 -1.63 -33.00
C ARG A 157 15.80 -1.66 -31.49
N ARG A 158 15.14 -2.71 -30.99
CA ARG A 158 14.98 -2.95 -29.55
C ARG A 158 16.36 -3.04 -28.89
N THR A 159 16.48 -2.39 -27.75
CA THR A 159 17.69 -2.41 -26.93
C THR A 159 17.40 -3.16 -25.64
N ARG A 160 18.38 -3.94 -25.15
CA ARG A 160 18.27 -4.49 -23.80
C ARG A 160 18.25 -3.34 -22.78
N PRO A 161 17.52 -3.47 -21.67
CA PRO A 161 17.55 -2.45 -20.62
C PRO A 161 18.99 -2.17 -20.19
N ARG A 162 19.35 -0.88 -20.09
CA ARG A 162 20.68 -0.41 -19.64
C ARG A 162 21.86 -0.91 -20.49
N ALA A 163 21.65 -1.35 -21.72
CA ALA A 163 22.71 -1.75 -22.64
C ALA A 163 22.83 -0.81 -23.84
N ALA A 164 24.03 -0.77 -24.44
CA ALA A 164 24.22 -0.14 -25.74
C ALA A 164 23.42 -0.89 -26.82
N CYS A 165 23.09 -0.20 -27.91
CA CYS A 165 22.47 -0.86 -29.06
C CYS A 165 23.49 -1.81 -29.72
N ASP A 166 23.16 -3.11 -29.83
CA ASP A 166 24.00 -4.13 -30.46
C ASP A 166 24.39 -3.77 -31.91
N ALA A 167 23.52 -3.07 -32.62
CA ALA A 167 23.74 -2.69 -34.02
C ALA A 167 24.57 -1.40 -34.18
N CYS A 168 24.40 -0.44 -33.28
CA CYS A 168 25.08 0.85 -33.36
C CYS A 168 26.35 0.91 -32.50
N ALA A 169 26.56 -0.08 -31.62
CA ALA A 169 27.63 -0.14 -30.62
C ALA A 169 27.77 1.15 -29.77
N ARG A 170 26.65 1.81 -29.50
CA ARG A 170 26.60 3.10 -28.78
C ARG A 170 25.51 3.08 -27.71
N ALA A 171 25.83 3.69 -26.58
CA ALA A 171 24.84 4.02 -25.56
C ALA A 171 24.03 5.24 -26.01
N GLU A 172 22.76 5.29 -25.61
CA GLU A 172 21.89 6.44 -25.85
C GLU A 172 22.41 7.64 -25.03
N LEU A 173 22.65 8.75 -25.72
CA LEU A 173 23.07 10.01 -25.10
C LEU A 173 21.86 10.90 -24.90
N CYS A 174 21.96 11.85 -23.96
CA CYS A 174 20.94 12.88 -23.86
C CYS A 174 20.91 13.73 -25.13
N ALA A 175 19.74 13.84 -25.75
CA ALA A 175 19.56 14.65 -26.96
C ALA A 175 19.80 16.16 -26.74
N VAL A 176 19.79 16.63 -25.48
CA VAL A 176 19.98 18.06 -25.14
C VAL A 176 21.44 18.38 -24.80
N CYS A 177 22.07 17.61 -23.90
CA CYS A 177 23.44 17.90 -23.45
C CYS A 177 24.50 16.97 -24.05
N HIS A 178 24.10 15.96 -24.82
CA HIS A 178 24.96 14.98 -25.47
C HIS A 178 25.85 14.15 -24.52
N GLN A 179 25.54 14.15 -23.22
CA GLN A 179 26.23 13.34 -22.23
C GLN A 179 25.48 12.04 -21.93
N ALA A 180 26.22 11.03 -21.48
CA ALA A 180 25.64 9.76 -21.04
C ALA A 180 24.72 9.96 -19.82
N VAL A 181 23.58 9.27 -19.80
CA VAL A 181 22.60 9.33 -18.71
C VAL A 181 22.90 8.23 -17.70
N ARG A 182 23.40 8.60 -16.52
CA ARG A 182 23.71 7.66 -15.41
C ARG A 182 22.55 7.47 -14.42
N GLY A 183 21.34 7.89 -14.80
CA GLY A 183 20.15 7.90 -13.93
C GLY A 183 18.87 7.78 -14.74
N LEU A 184 17.81 8.47 -14.32
CA LEU A 184 16.52 8.42 -15.02
C LEU A 184 16.63 8.96 -16.45
N PHE A 185 16.29 8.08 -17.39
CA PHE A 185 16.23 8.35 -18.83
C PHE A 185 14.77 8.47 -19.25
N ALA A 186 14.38 9.63 -19.78
CA ALA A 186 13.07 9.83 -20.38
C ALA A 186 13.22 9.82 -21.90
N TRP A 187 12.33 9.09 -22.59
CA TRP A 187 12.34 8.98 -24.05
C TRP A 187 10.94 9.08 -24.64
N CYS A 188 10.86 9.42 -25.92
CA CYS A 188 9.60 9.39 -26.66
C CYS A 188 9.33 7.98 -27.19
N GLN A 189 8.13 7.43 -26.95
CA GLN A 189 7.75 6.11 -27.46
C GLN A 189 7.66 6.05 -29.01
N GLY A 190 7.47 7.20 -29.67
CA GLY A 190 7.34 7.28 -31.13
C GLY A 190 8.69 7.35 -31.87
N CYS A 191 9.68 8.06 -31.33
CA CYS A 191 10.97 8.27 -32.02
C CYS A 191 12.18 7.70 -31.27
N ALA A 192 11.98 7.15 -30.07
CA ALA A 192 12.99 6.56 -29.19
C ALA A 192 14.15 7.49 -28.75
N HIS A 193 14.15 8.77 -29.16
CA HIS A 193 15.08 9.76 -28.64
C HIS A 193 14.71 10.18 -27.22
N GLY A 194 15.72 10.49 -26.42
CA GLY A 194 15.54 10.81 -25.02
C GLY A 194 16.75 11.45 -24.38
N GLY A 195 16.76 11.49 -23.05
CA GLY A 195 17.86 12.03 -22.27
C GLY A 195 17.57 12.10 -20.78
N HIS A 196 18.37 12.89 -20.06
CA HIS A 196 18.16 13.10 -18.62
C HIS A 196 16.75 13.63 -18.37
N LEU A 197 16.02 13.04 -17.41
CA LEU A 197 14.66 13.43 -17.06
C LEU A 197 14.49 14.97 -16.90
N ARG A 198 15.47 15.63 -16.27
CA ARG A 198 15.47 17.10 -16.08
C ARG A 198 15.52 17.86 -17.40
N HIS A 199 16.43 17.50 -18.31
CA HIS A 199 16.55 18.15 -19.62
C HIS A 199 15.31 17.91 -20.48
N MET A 200 14.79 16.69 -20.48
CA MET A 200 13.61 16.34 -21.28
C MET A 200 12.37 17.09 -20.79
N ARG A 201 12.16 17.19 -19.47
CA ARG A 201 11.06 17.99 -18.89
C ARG A 201 11.20 19.48 -19.22
N ALA A 202 12.40 20.05 -19.07
CA ALA A 202 12.64 21.46 -19.38
C ALA A 202 12.43 21.78 -20.86
N TRP A 203 12.84 20.88 -21.77
CA TRP A 203 12.59 21.01 -23.20
C TRP A 203 11.11 20.91 -23.55
N ALA A 204 10.42 19.88 -23.03
CA ALA A 204 9.00 19.64 -23.28
C ALA A 204 8.10 20.80 -22.82
N ALA A 205 8.51 21.55 -21.79
CA ALA A 205 7.77 22.71 -21.31
C ALA A 205 7.70 23.88 -22.31
N ARG A 206 8.61 23.92 -23.30
CA ARG A 206 8.73 25.02 -24.28
C ARG A 206 8.62 24.55 -25.73
N HIS A 207 8.79 23.26 -25.97
CA HIS A 207 8.89 22.68 -27.31
C HIS A 207 8.11 21.37 -27.39
N HIS A 208 7.37 21.20 -28.49
CA HIS A 208 6.68 19.97 -28.84
C HIS A 208 7.50 19.08 -29.80
N LEU A 209 8.57 19.61 -30.41
CA LEU A 209 9.44 18.85 -31.32
C LEU A 209 10.58 18.17 -30.58
N CYS A 210 11.05 17.04 -31.11
CA CYS A 210 12.14 16.27 -30.55
C CYS A 210 13.44 17.09 -30.45
N PRO A 211 14.13 17.14 -29.28
CA PRO A 211 15.42 17.83 -29.15
C PRO A 211 16.53 17.22 -30.01
N ALA A 212 16.38 15.97 -30.47
CA ALA A 212 17.33 15.34 -31.38
C ALA A 212 17.21 15.84 -32.84
N GLY A 213 16.22 16.68 -33.15
CA GLY A 213 16.04 17.24 -34.49
C GLY A 213 15.42 16.28 -35.51
N CYS A 214 14.82 15.16 -35.07
CA CYS A 214 14.20 14.19 -35.98
C CYS A 214 12.83 14.63 -36.56
N GLY A 215 12.34 15.83 -36.21
CA GLY A 215 11.06 16.37 -36.69
C GLY A 215 9.80 15.78 -36.03
N HIS A 216 9.94 14.80 -35.14
CA HIS A 216 8.79 14.20 -34.45
C HIS A 216 8.21 15.15 -33.39
N ALA A 217 6.89 15.30 -33.35
CA ALA A 217 6.17 15.98 -32.27
C ALA A 217 6.08 15.07 -31.02
N CYS A 218 7.13 15.06 -30.21
CA CYS A 218 7.27 14.15 -29.07
C CYS A 218 6.39 14.55 -27.90
N GLN A 219 5.66 13.57 -27.37
CA GLN A 219 5.13 13.63 -26.01
C GLN A 219 6.03 12.79 -25.09
N PHE A 220 6.65 13.45 -24.13
CA PHE A 220 7.43 12.81 -23.08
C PHE A 220 6.50 12.62 -21.88
N GLY A 221 6.15 11.37 -21.60
CA GLY A 221 5.36 10.97 -20.43
C GLY A 221 6.13 11.06 -19.12
#